data_AF-A0A0N7Z4P2-F1
#
_entry.id   AF-A0A0N7Z4P2-F1
#
_cell.length_a   1.000
_cell.length_b   1.000
_cell.length_c   1.000
_cell.angle_alpha   90.00
_cell.angle_beta   90.00
_cell.angle_gamma   90.00
#
_symmetry.space_group_name_H-M   'P 1'
#
loop_
_entity.id
_entity.type
_entity.pdbx_description
1 polymer ?
#
loop_
_entity_poly.entity_id
_entity_poly.type
_entity_poly.pdbx_seq_one_letter_code
_entity_poly.pdbx_strand_id
1 'polypeptide(L)' 'MSWLFTRPEGMDEFVNVRATMMEDAQAFSPFIETYTDEKLPWATTPAIHSFNKLPLPENYPALLSEFAERQQ' A
#
# COMPACT_ATOMS: atom_id res chain seq x y z
N MET A 1 -10.95 4.99 -19.08
CA MET A 1 -10.57 4.97 -17.65
C MET A 1 -10.29 3.52 -17.26
N SER A 2 -9.03 3.11 -17.22
CA SER A 2 -8.68 1.78 -16.70
C SER A 2 -8.63 1.83 -15.18
N TRP A 3 -9.30 0.90 -14.50
CA TRP A 3 -9.25 0.79 -13.03
C TRP A 3 -7.87 0.36 -12.50
N LEU A 4 -6.94 0.03 -13.40
CA LEU A 4 -5.56 -0.33 -13.09
C LEU A 4 -4.79 0.80 -12.38
N PHE A 5 -5.02 2.06 -12.76
CA PHE A 5 -4.16 3.18 -12.38
C PHE A 5 -4.99 4.41 -12.01
N THR A 6 -4.65 5.08 -10.91
CA THR A 6 -5.23 6.38 -10.55
C THR A 6 -4.18 7.30 -9.95
N ARG A 7 -4.26 8.60 -10.30
CA ARG A 7 -3.57 9.70 -9.59
C ARG A 7 -4.62 10.43 -8.74
N PRO A 8 -4.58 10.30 -7.41
CA PRO A 8 -5.50 11.02 -6.54
C PRO A 8 -5.22 12.53 -6.63
N GLU A 9 -6.27 13.34 -6.70
CA GLU A 9 -6.13 14.79 -6.64
C GLU A 9 -5.58 15.22 -5.26
N GLY A 10 -4.57 16.10 -5.26
CA GLY A 10 -3.92 16.57 -4.02
C GLY A 10 -2.87 15.63 -3.43
N MET A 11 -2.52 14.53 -4.11
CA MET A 11 -1.43 13.62 -3.75
C MET A 11 -0.49 13.39 -4.94
N ASP A 12 0.14 14.45 -5.42
CA ASP A 12 0.94 14.43 -6.66
C ASP A 12 2.16 13.48 -6.61
N GLU A 13 2.64 13.16 -5.41
CA GLU A 13 3.75 12.22 -5.17
C GLU A 13 3.29 10.75 -5.17
N PHE A 14 1.98 10.48 -5.20
CA PHE A 14 1.43 9.13 -5.11
C PHE A 14 0.65 8.73 -6.36
N VAL A 15 0.81 7.47 -6.73
CA VAL A 15 -0.05 6.81 -7.72
C VAL A 15 -0.53 5.49 -7.14
N ASN A 16 -1.77 5.12 -7.45
CA ASN A 16 -2.29 3.81 -7.10
C ASN A 16 -2.27 2.91 -8.32
N VAL A 17 -1.65 1.75 -8.18
CA VAL A 17 -1.69 0.65 -9.16
C VAL A 17 -2.38 -0.55 -8.52
N ARG A 18 -3.33 -1.18 -9.22
CA ARG A 18 -4.06 -2.36 -8.72
C ARG A 18 -3.28 -3.60 -9.11
N ALA A 19 -2.42 -4.09 -8.20
CA ALA A 19 -1.56 -5.25 -8.45
C ALA A 19 -2.35 -6.50 -8.91
N THR A 20 -3.59 -6.66 -8.46
CA THR A 20 -4.50 -7.76 -8.86
C THR A 20 -4.86 -7.78 -10.34
N MET A 21 -4.58 -6.70 -11.08
CA MET A 21 -4.80 -6.59 -12.52
C MET A 21 -3.53 -6.89 -13.33
N MET A 22 -2.41 -7.20 -12.67
CA MET A 22 -1.15 -7.63 -13.32
C MET A 22 -1.15 -9.16 -13.53
N GLU A 23 -0.37 -9.63 -14.49
CA GLU A 23 -0.30 -11.06 -14.87
C GLU A 23 0.18 -11.94 -13.71
N ASP A 24 1.22 -11.51 -12.98
CA ASP A 24 1.70 -12.18 -11.77
C ASP A 24 1.35 -11.38 -10.51
N ALA A 25 0.07 -11.35 -10.17
CA ALA A 25 -0.40 -10.67 -8.96
C ALA A 25 0.13 -11.31 -7.67
N GLN A 26 0.54 -12.58 -7.70
CA GLN A 26 1.02 -13.31 -6.52
C GLN A 26 2.44 -12.89 -6.12
N ALA A 27 3.21 -12.29 -7.03
CA ALA A 27 4.51 -11.71 -6.74
C ALA A 27 4.47 -10.52 -5.75
N PHE A 28 3.29 -9.96 -5.49
CA PHE A 28 3.13 -8.81 -4.59
C PHE A 28 2.54 -9.22 -3.24
N SER A 29 3.35 -9.14 -2.18
CA SER A 29 2.87 -9.23 -0.80
C SER A 29 2.62 -7.82 -0.25
N PRO A 30 1.48 -7.57 0.44
CA PRO A 30 1.25 -6.31 1.16
C PRO A 30 2.44 -5.97 2.08
N PHE A 31 2.93 -4.73 1.97
CA PHE A 31 3.97 -4.20 2.87
C PHE A 31 3.35 -3.38 4.01
N ILE A 32 2.39 -2.52 3.67
CA ILE A 32 1.60 -1.73 4.61
C ILE A 32 0.11 -2.08 4.48
N GLU A 33 -0.61 -2.04 5.60
CA GLU A 33 -2.07 -1.96 5.64
C GLU A 33 -2.50 -0.68 6.39
N THR A 34 -3.58 -0.04 5.91
CA THR A 34 -4.07 1.26 6.40
C THR A 34 -5.58 1.20 6.65
N TYR A 35 -6.12 2.10 7.47
CA TYR A 35 -7.55 2.10 7.85
C TYR A 35 -7.97 0.83 8.60
N THR A 36 -7.06 0.28 9.41
CA THR A 36 -7.32 -0.98 10.11
C THR A 36 -8.33 -0.85 11.25
N ASP A 37 -8.66 0.38 11.65
CA ASP A 37 -9.74 0.66 12.62
C ASP A 37 -11.15 0.55 12.01
N GLU A 38 -11.26 0.63 10.69
CA GLU A 38 -12.49 0.46 9.91
C GLU A 38 -12.59 -0.94 9.27
N LYS A 39 -11.58 -1.81 9.47
CA LYS A 39 -11.55 -3.13 8.85
C LYS A 39 -12.60 -4.06 9.44
N LEU A 40 -13.12 -4.94 8.59
CA LEU A 40 -13.94 -6.06 9.07
C LEU A 40 -13.08 -6.97 9.96
N PRO A 41 -13.57 -7.43 11.13
CA PRO A 41 -12.76 -8.17 12.10
C PRO A 41 -12.10 -9.45 11.56
N TRP A 42 -12.68 -10.06 10.52
CA TRP A 42 -12.15 -11.27 9.88
C TRP A 42 -11.12 -10.99 8.78
N ALA A 43 -10.98 -9.75 8.33
CA ALA A 43 -10.06 -9.39 7.26
C ALA A 43 -8.64 -9.22 7.81
N THR A 44 -7.74 -10.12 7.40
CA THR A 44 -6.33 -10.11 7.78
C THR A 44 -5.45 -10.08 6.53
N THR A 45 -4.27 -9.45 6.65
CA THR A 45 -3.25 -9.39 5.61
C THR A 45 -1.88 -9.76 6.20
N PRO A 46 -0.90 -10.16 5.39
CA PRO A 46 0.47 -10.38 5.86
C PRO A 46 1.30 -9.08 5.92
N ALA A 47 0.66 -7.89 5.85
CA ALA A 47 1.37 -6.62 5.91
C ALA A 47 2.19 -6.51 7.19
N ILE A 48 3.44 -6.11 7.05
CA ILE A 48 4.38 -6.02 8.19
C ILE A 48 4.20 -4.73 8.98
N HIS A 49 3.62 -3.70 8.35
CA HIS A 49 3.28 -2.42 8.96
C HIS A 49 1.77 -2.22 8.91
N SER A 50 1.16 -1.94 10.07
CA SER A 50 -0.29 -1.81 10.23
C SER A 50 -0.64 -0.47 10.86
N PHE A 51 -1.48 0.30 10.18
CA PHE A 51 -1.88 1.64 10.60
C PHE A 51 -3.40 1.77 10.71
N ASN A 52 -3.85 2.34 11.84
CA ASN A 52 -5.27 2.63 12.07
C ASN A 52 -5.84 3.57 11.01
N LYS A 53 -5.06 4.51 10.47
CA LYS A 53 -5.41 5.42 9.36
C LYS A 53 -4.27 5.44 8.34
N LEU A 54 -4.23 6.43 7.45
CA LEU A 54 -3.05 6.63 6.59
C LEU A 54 -1.81 7.00 7.42
N PRO A 55 -0.61 6.52 7.05
CA PRO A 55 0.64 7.02 7.61
C PRO A 55 0.76 8.52 7.43
N LEU A 56 1.38 9.19 8.39
CA LEU A 56 1.75 10.60 8.25
C LEU A 56 2.82 10.76 7.16
N PRO A 57 2.87 11.89 6.44
CA PRO A 57 3.86 12.16 5.40
C PRO A 57 5.30 11.90 5.85
N GLU A 58 5.67 12.26 7.08
CA GLU A 58 7.00 12.06 7.65
C GLU A 58 7.40 10.58 7.84
N ASN A 59 6.44 9.64 7.84
CA ASN A 59 6.71 8.22 7.99
C ASN A 59 7.12 7.57 6.66
N TYR A 60 6.69 8.12 5.53
CA TYR A 60 6.92 7.52 4.21
C TYR A 60 8.40 7.38 3.83
N PRO A 61 9.31 8.35 4.09
CA PRO A 61 10.72 8.18 3.77
C PRO A 61 11.35 6.92 4.39
N ALA A 62 11.05 6.65 5.66
CA ALA A 62 11.55 5.45 6.34
C ALA A 62 10.92 4.17 5.78
N LEU A 63 9.59 4.17 5.57
CA LEU A 63 8.86 3.05 4.99
C LEU A 63 9.36 2.68 3.58
N LEU A 64 9.64 3.68 2.74
CA LEU A 64 10.16 3.48 1.39
C LEU A 64 11.59 2.91 1.41
N SER A 65 12.44 3.39 2.31
CA SER A 65 13.80 2.85 2.48
C SER A 65 13.76 1.38 2.86
N GLU A 66 12.96 1.02 3.86
CA GLU A 66 12.82 -0.37 4.30
C GLU A 66 12.21 -1.26 3.20
N PHE A 67 11.20 -0.77 2.48
CA PHE A 67 10.63 -1.50 1.35
C PHE A 67 11.69 -1.79 0.29
N ALA A 68 12.52 -0.80 -0.08
CA ALA A 68 13.58 -0.96 -1.07
C ALA A 68 14.66 -1.95 -0.62
N GLU A 69 15.03 -1.97 0.65
CA GLU A 69 15.98 -2.95 1.20
C GLU A 69 15.45 -4.39 1.15
N ARG A 70 14.13 -4.57 1.31
CA ARG A 70 13.49 -5.90 1.28
C ARG A 70 13.21 -6.44 -0.12
N GLN A 71 13.28 -5.60 -1.15
CA GLN A 71 13.06 -5.98 -2.55
C GLN A 71 14.37 -6.31 -3.29
N GLN A 72 15.52 -6.26 -2.61
CA GLN A 72 16.81 -6.74 -3.11
C GLN A 72 16.93 -8.26 -2.97
#